data_AF-A0AA39NE98-F1
#
_entry.id   AF-A0AA39NE98-F1
#
_cell.length_a   1.000
_cell.length_b   1.000
_cell.length_c   1.000
_cell.angle_alpha   90.00
_cell.angle_beta   90.00
_cell.angle_gamma   90.00
#
_symmetry.space_group_name_H-M   'P 1'
#
loop_
_entity.id
_entity.type
_entity.pdbx_description
1 polymer ?
#
loop_
_entity_poly.entity_id
_entity_poly.type
_entity_poly.pdbx_seq_one_letter_code
_entity_poly.pdbx_strand_id
1 'polypeptide(L)'
;MEILLHEDSRFGHHDPTHAPQFFDAKFCHFSVIPHRPGPKDDTHRYCNWLDTIWYDVADADIVYLTGYLTHIGLLSWEVHSQFQHAFNYIDKCSSAARSSKQFSEEFNGFLSIWCTRLEALVNRTRSVMMDSMTIHVQVAAMQSYWLELVAGLDYMEHYQLLMGTFTVNLDVAEQHIRARIPVYLV
;
A
#
# COMPACT_ATOMS: atom_id res chain seq x y z
N MET A 1 1.16 21.93 -22.64
CA MET A 1 2.01 20.91 -22.00
C MET A 1 1.38 19.58 -22.31
N GLU A 2 2.02 18.80 -23.18
CA GLU A 2 1.57 17.45 -23.52
C GLU A 2 2.16 16.49 -22.49
N ILE A 3 1.31 15.77 -21.75
CA ILE A 3 1.75 14.79 -20.76
C ILE A 3 1.93 13.47 -21.49
N LEU A 4 3.18 13.05 -21.66
CA LEU A 4 3.52 11.78 -22.30
C LEU A 4 3.57 10.68 -21.23
N LEU A 5 2.63 9.75 -21.30
CA LEU A 5 2.54 8.55 -20.48
C LEU A 5 3.45 7.47 -21.10
N HIS A 6 4.28 6.80 -20.30
CA HIS A 6 5.04 5.64 -20.78
C HIS A 6 4.11 4.44 -21.04
N GLU A 7 4.61 3.44 -21.77
CA GLU A 7 3.87 2.21 -22.09
C GLU A 7 3.46 1.41 -20.85
N ASP A 8 4.16 1.59 -19.73
CA ASP A 8 3.86 1.02 -18.42
C ASP A 8 2.84 1.86 -17.61
N SER A 9 2.23 2.88 -18.23
CA SER A 9 1.30 3.82 -17.61
C SER A 9 1.89 4.67 -16.48
N ARG A 10 3.22 4.76 -16.37
CA ARG A 10 3.88 5.72 -15.48
C ARG A 10 4.01 7.08 -16.18
N PHE A 11 3.84 8.16 -15.43
CA PHE A 11 4.05 9.51 -15.96
C PHE A 11 5.55 9.69 -16.20
N GLY A 12 6.01 10.04 -17.41
CA GLY A 12 7.45 10.11 -17.72
C GLY A 12 8.28 11.05 -16.85
N HIS A 13 8.53 12.29 -17.29
CA HIS A 13 9.29 13.29 -16.51
C HIS A 13 8.63 13.69 -15.15
N HIS A 14 7.54 13.02 -14.78
CA HIS A 14 6.79 13.18 -13.55
C HIS A 14 6.66 11.87 -12.76
N ASP A 15 7.48 10.85 -13.08
CA ASP A 15 7.53 9.62 -12.30
C ASP A 15 8.09 9.98 -10.91
N PRO A 16 7.27 9.88 -9.85
CA PRO A 16 7.67 10.23 -8.49
C PRO A 16 8.77 9.34 -7.90
N THR A 17 9.15 8.29 -8.62
CA THR A 17 10.20 7.36 -8.22
C THR A 17 11.53 7.58 -8.98
N HIS A 18 11.56 8.46 -9.99
CA HIS A 18 12.74 8.69 -10.85
C HIS A 18 13.29 10.13 -10.85
N ALA A 19 12.63 11.10 -10.20
CA ALA A 19 13.12 12.49 -10.08
C ALA A 19 12.85 13.08 -8.68
N PRO A 20 13.62 14.08 -8.20
CA PRO A 20 13.35 14.74 -6.93
C PRO A 20 11.97 15.41 -6.96
N GLN A 21 11.05 14.98 -6.10
CA GLN A 21 9.73 15.57 -5.92
C GLN A 21 9.61 16.27 -4.56
N PHE A 22 8.49 16.97 -4.35
CA PHE A 22 8.07 17.42 -3.02
C PHE A 22 8.04 16.21 -2.08
N PHE A 23 9.06 16.14 -1.24
CA PHE A 23 9.25 15.07 -0.29
C PHE A 23 8.50 15.44 0.99
N ASP A 24 7.35 14.80 1.21
CA ASP A 24 6.81 14.70 2.55
C ASP A 24 7.33 13.41 3.18
N ALA A 25 8.25 13.55 4.13
CA ALA A 25 8.81 12.43 4.88
C ALA A 25 7.72 11.52 5.48
N LYS A 26 6.54 12.07 5.81
CA LYS A 26 5.42 11.34 6.40
C LYS A 26 4.62 10.52 5.40
N PHE A 27 4.58 10.93 4.12
CA PHE A 27 3.73 10.34 3.08
C PHE A 27 4.50 9.90 1.84
N CYS A 28 5.81 9.74 1.96
CA CYS A 28 6.72 9.38 0.87
C CYS A 28 6.35 8.08 0.12
N HIS A 29 5.56 7.20 0.75
CA HIS A 29 5.11 5.94 0.18
C HIS A 29 3.88 6.05 -0.73
N PHE A 30 3.15 7.18 -0.72
CA PHE A 30 1.92 7.31 -1.52
C PHE A 30 2.16 7.22 -3.03
N SER A 31 3.33 7.63 -3.50
CA SER A 31 3.72 7.53 -4.90
C SER A 31 3.98 6.11 -5.38
N VAL A 32 4.16 5.16 -4.45
CA VAL A 32 4.48 3.76 -4.75
C VAL A 32 3.36 2.80 -4.34
N ILE A 33 2.16 3.32 -4.09
CA ILE A 33 0.98 2.48 -3.89
C ILE A 33 0.75 1.66 -5.16
N PRO A 34 0.75 0.32 -5.07
CA PRO A 34 0.64 -0.53 -6.25
C PRO A 34 -0.73 -0.38 -6.88
N HIS A 35 -0.76 -0.32 -8.20
CA HIS A 35 -1.98 -0.34 -8.97
C HIS A 35 -2.55 -1.76 -9.05
N ARG A 36 -3.83 -1.85 -9.45
CA ARG A 36 -4.45 -3.13 -9.75
C ARG A 36 -3.68 -3.83 -10.87
N PRO A 37 -3.25 -5.09 -10.68
CA PRO A 37 -2.66 -5.88 -11.75
C PRO A 37 -3.59 -5.94 -12.96
N GLY A 38 -3.02 -5.83 -14.16
CA GLY A 38 -3.78 -6.06 -15.39
C GLY A 38 -4.22 -7.52 -15.51
N PRO A 39 -5.28 -7.83 -16.29
CA PRO A 39 -5.83 -9.18 -16.41
C PRO A 39 -4.90 -10.23 -17.03
N LYS A 40 -3.70 -9.84 -17.48
CA LYS A 40 -2.65 -10.72 -18.03
C LYS A 40 -1.27 -10.42 -17.44
N ASP A 41 -1.22 -9.66 -16.36
CA ASP A 41 0.04 -9.25 -15.74
C ASP A 41 0.43 -10.24 -14.63
N ASP A 42 0.87 -11.41 -15.06
CA ASP A 42 1.37 -12.47 -14.16
C ASP A 42 2.70 -12.06 -13.49
N THR A 43 3.35 -11.01 -14.01
CA THR A 43 4.61 -10.48 -13.48
C THR A 43 4.42 -9.48 -12.34
N HIS A 44 3.20 -9.02 -12.11
CA HIS A 44 2.91 -8.09 -11.03
C HIS A 44 3.19 -8.73 -9.66
N ARG A 45 4.02 -8.09 -8.83
CA ARG A 45 4.41 -8.60 -7.50
C ARG A 45 3.23 -9.01 -6.62
N TYR A 46 2.09 -8.36 -6.81
CA TYR A 46 0.87 -8.56 -6.04
C TYR A 46 -0.26 -9.26 -6.81
N CYS A 47 0.01 -9.92 -7.93
CA CYS A 47 -1.00 -10.63 -8.73
C CYS A 47 -1.80 -11.67 -7.92
N ASN A 48 -1.15 -12.34 -6.96
CA ASN A 48 -1.78 -13.33 -6.08
C ASN A 48 -2.82 -12.76 -5.10
N TRP A 49 -2.95 -11.44 -5.02
CA TRP A 49 -3.87 -10.75 -4.11
C TRP A 49 -5.07 -10.12 -4.84
N LEU A 50 -5.25 -10.39 -6.14
CA LEU A 50 -6.37 -9.89 -6.94
C LEU A 50 -7.72 -10.20 -6.31
N ASP A 51 -7.89 -11.44 -5.83
CA ASP A 51 -9.14 -11.93 -5.25
C ASP A 51 -9.38 -11.46 -3.81
N THR A 52 -8.59 -10.52 -3.29
CA THR A 52 -8.75 -10.00 -1.92
C THR A 52 -8.61 -8.48 -1.90
N ILE A 53 -7.48 -7.97 -2.38
CA ILE A 53 -7.12 -6.56 -2.27
C ILE A 53 -7.81 -5.72 -3.35
N TRP A 54 -8.08 -6.31 -4.51
CA TRP A 54 -8.78 -5.68 -5.63
C TRP A 54 -10.15 -6.31 -5.92
N TYR A 55 -10.67 -7.07 -4.94
CA TYR A 55 -11.97 -7.70 -5.02
C TYR A 55 -13.05 -6.75 -4.50
N ASP A 56 -14.09 -6.55 -5.31
CA ASP A 56 -15.27 -5.80 -4.91
C ASP A 56 -16.24 -6.76 -4.20
N VAL A 57 -16.33 -6.63 -2.88
CA VAL A 57 -17.27 -7.42 -2.07
C VAL A 57 -18.69 -7.24 -2.58
N ALA A 58 -19.41 -8.33 -2.76
CA ALA A 58 -20.79 -8.36 -3.21
C ALA A 58 -21.74 -8.75 -2.06
N ASP A 59 -23.04 -8.53 -2.23
CA ASP A 59 -24.05 -8.96 -1.24
C ASP A 59 -24.03 -10.47 -0.98
N ALA A 60 -23.58 -11.27 -1.97
CA ALA A 60 -23.42 -12.73 -1.82
C ALA A 60 -22.31 -13.11 -0.82
N ASP A 61 -21.38 -12.19 -0.54
CA ASP A 61 -20.31 -12.36 0.42
C ASP A 61 -20.74 -11.96 1.84
N ILE A 62 -22.00 -11.56 2.04
CA ILE A 62 -22.53 -11.14 3.33
C ILE A 62 -23.54 -12.19 3.83
N VAL A 63 -23.22 -12.79 4.97
CA VAL A 63 -24.11 -13.71 5.67
C VAL A 63 -25.06 -12.89 6.55
N TYR A 64 -26.24 -12.59 6.02
CA TYR A 64 -27.27 -11.83 6.74
C TYR A 64 -27.95 -12.65 7.84
N LEU A 65 -28.34 -11.97 8.90
CA LEU A 65 -29.24 -12.52 9.91
C LEU A 65 -30.60 -12.87 9.30
N THR A 66 -31.09 -14.07 9.60
CA THR A 66 -32.47 -14.47 9.27
C THR A 66 -33.42 -14.01 10.37
N GLY A 67 -34.45 -13.22 10.05
CA GLY A 67 -35.48 -12.79 11.02
C GLY A 67 -35.90 -11.33 10.82
N TYR A 68 -36.27 -10.63 11.89
CA TYR A 68 -36.75 -9.24 11.85
C TYR A 68 -35.68 -8.20 11.48
N LEU A 69 -34.40 -8.57 11.49
CA LEU A 69 -33.25 -7.71 11.14
C LEU A 69 -32.55 -8.29 9.91
N THR A 70 -33.12 -8.07 8.72
CA THR A 70 -32.63 -8.65 7.44
C THR A 70 -31.47 -7.91 6.79
N HIS A 71 -31.05 -6.77 7.34
CA HIS A 71 -30.03 -5.89 6.73
C HIS A 71 -28.69 -5.90 7.45
N ILE A 72 -28.57 -6.70 8.51
CA ILE A 72 -27.38 -6.81 9.34
C ILE A 72 -26.78 -8.19 9.11
N GLY A 73 -25.48 -8.25 8.88
CA GLY A 73 -24.79 -9.50 8.58
C GLY A 73 -23.33 -9.48 8.98
N LEU A 74 -22.64 -10.57 8.63
CA LEU A 74 -21.20 -10.73 8.75
C LEU A 74 -20.62 -10.95 7.37
N LEU A 75 -19.35 -10.59 7.22
CA LEU A 75 -18.59 -11.02 6.06
C LEU A 75 -18.49 -12.55 6.06
N SER A 76 -18.62 -13.17 4.88
CA SER A 76 -18.47 -14.61 4.70
C SER A 76 -17.12 -15.08 5.22
N TRP A 77 -17.08 -16.33 5.68
CA TRP A 77 -15.86 -16.91 6.20
C TRP A 77 -14.77 -16.96 5.14
N GLU A 78 -15.16 -17.23 3.89
CA GLU A 78 -14.28 -17.31 2.73
C GLU A 78 -13.56 -15.98 2.52
N VAL A 79 -14.30 -14.86 2.39
CA VAL A 79 -13.70 -13.54 2.16
C VAL A 79 -12.94 -13.05 3.39
N HIS A 80 -13.46 -13.29 4.60
CA HIS A 80 -12.73 -12.97 5.82
C HIS A 80 -11.38 -13.73 5.90
N SER A 81 -11.35 -15.01 5.55
CA SER A 81 -10.12 -15.82 5.60
C SER A 81 -9.06 -15.32 4.62
N GLN A 82 -9.48 -14.79 3.47
CA GLN A 82 -8.59 -14.15 2.51
C GLN A 82 -7.97 -12.87 3.08
N PHE A 83 -8.77 -12.00 3.71
CA PHE A 83 -8.25 -10.81 4.40
C PHE A 83 -7.33 -11.16 5.57
N GLN A 84 -7.64 -12.21 6.34
CA GLN A 84 -6.76 -12.71 7.38
C GLN A 84 -5.43 -13.20 6.81
N HIS A 85 -5.46 -13.92 5.67
CA HIS A 85 -4.26 -14.36 4.99
C HIS A 85 -3.41 -13.18 4.48
N ALA A 86 -4.05 -12.17 3.89
CA ALA A 86 -3.40 -10.94 3.45
C ALA A 86 -2.77 -10.15 4.61
N PHE A 87 -3.45 -10.09 5.75
CA PHE A 87 -2.92 -9.51 6.98
C PHE A 87 -1.71 -10.29 7.50
N ASN A 88 -1.79 -11.62 7.59
CA ASN A 88 -0.68 -12.44 8.08
C ASN A 88 0.58 -12.28 7.21
N TYR A 89 0.40 -12.14 5.89
CA TYR A 89 1.50 -11.83 4.98
C TYR A 89 2.15 -10.49 5.32
N ILE A 90 1.35 -9.41 5.41
CA ILE A 90 1.90 -8.08 5.63
C ILE A 90 2.50 -7.93 7.03
N ASP A 91 1.89 -8.51 8.06
CA ASP A 91 2.44 -8.47 9.42
C ASP A 91 3.79 -9.20 9.51
N LYS A 92 3.96 -10.30 8.79
CA LYS A 92 5.26 -10.98 8.68
C LYS A 92 6.31 -10.06 8.05
N CYS A 93 5.98 -9.39 6.95
CA CYS A 93 6.87 -8.45 6.28
C CYS A 93 7.20 -7.24 7.18
N SER A 94 6.19 -6.65 7.83
CA SER A 94 6.37 -5.53 8.75
C SER A 94 7.17 -5.92 10.00
N SER A 95 6.99 -7.13 10.54
CA SER A 95 7.78 -7.63 11.66
C SER A 95 9.25 -7.86 11.29
N ALA A 96 9.52 -8.38 10.09
CA ALA A 96 10.87 -8.48 9.56
C ALA A 96 11.51 -7.10 9.40
N ALA A 97 10.76 -6.14 8.86
CA ALA A 97 11.21 -4.75 8.71
C ALA A 97 11.54 -4.09 10.06
N ARG A 98 10.64 -4.20 11.05
CA ARG A 98 10.84 -3.65 12.42
C ARG A 98 12.04 -4.25 13.14
N SER A 99 12.37 -5.50 12.84
CA SER A 99 13.55 -6.17 13.41
C SER A 99 14.86 -5.71 12.79
N SER A 100 14.81 -5.09 11.61
CA SER A 100 15.96 -4.49 10.96
C SER A 100 16.29 -3.14 11.61
N LYS A 101 17.57 -2.95 11.99
CA LYS A 101 18.07 -1.65 12.47
C LYS A 101 18.19 -0.59 11.37
N GLN A 102 17.80 -0.93 10.14
CA GLN A 102 17.96 -0.09 8.96
C GLN A 102 16.91 1.02 8.85
N PHE A 103 15.74 0.85 9.46
CA PHE A 103 14.62 1.78 9.30
C PHE A 103 14.46 2.74 10.49
N SER A 104 13.96 3.94 10.21
CA SER A 104 13.80 4.97 11.24
C SER A 104 12.68 4.63 12.24
N GLU A 105 12.73 5.26 13.41
CA GLU A 105 11.70 5.09 14.44
C GLU A 105 10.32 5.55 13.95
N GLU A 106 10.26 6.60 13.13
CA GLU A 106 9.01 7.10 12.54
C GLU A 106 8.38 6.06 11.61
N PHE A 107 9.18 5.40 10.77
CA PHE A 107 8.69 4.35 9.87
C PHE A 107 8.22 3.13 10.66
N ASN A 108 8.94 2.74 11.71
CA ASN A 108 8.51 1.67 12.61
C ASN A 108 7.19 2.01 13.33
N GLY A 109 7.01 3.29 13.71
CA GLY A 109 5.76 3.81 14.25
C GLY A 109 4.60 3.72 13.25
N PHE A 110 4.84 4.12 11.99
CA PHE A 110 3.90 3.97 10.88
C PHE A 110 3.48 2.49 10.71
N LEU A 111 4.43 1.57 10.57
CA LEU A 111 4.13 0.13 10.43
C LEU A 111 3.29 -0.39 11.59
N SER A 112 3.65 -0.03 12.83
CA SER A 112 2.94 -0.47 14.03
C SER A 112 1.48 -0.01 14.03
N ILE A 113 1.24 1.28 13.77
CA ILE A 113 -0.11 1.85 13.79
C ILE A 113 -0.97 1.26 12.67
N TRP A 114 -0.43 1.10 11.46
CA TRP A 114 -1.21 0.62 10.31
C TRP A 114 -1.47 -0.89 10.42
N CYS A 115 -0.50 -1.69 10.89
CA CYS A 115 -0.73 -3.11 11.20
C CYS A 115 -1.81 -3.28 12.26
N THR A 116 -1.76 -2.51 13.36
CA THR A 116 -2.76 -2.59 14.44
C THR A 116 -4.15 -2.23 13.95
N ARG A 117 -4.26 -1.18 13.10
CA ARG A 117 -5.54 -0.79 12.50
C ARG A 117 -6.09 -1.86 11.59
N LEU A 118 -5.27 -2.42 10.70
CA LEU A 118 -5.66 -3.48 9.79
C LEU A 118 -6.12 -4.73 10.57
N GLU A 119 -5.35 -5.16 11.57
CA GLU A 119 -5.70 -6.27 12.45
C GLU A 119 -7.06 -6.05 13.12
N ALA A 120 -7.31 -4.85 13.64
CA ALA A 120 -8.58 -4.53 14.29
C ALA A 120 -9.76 -4.63 13.33
N LEU A 121 -9.62 -4.16 12.08
CA LEU A 121 -10.67 -4.28 11.06
C LEU A 121 -10.92 -5.74 10.67
N VAL A 122 -9.85 -6.52 10.45
CA VAL A 122 -9.95 -7.95 10.12
C VAL A 122 -10.68 -8.69 11.24
N ASN A 123 -10.28 -8.49 12.50
CA ASN A 123 -10.94 -9.11 13.65
C ASN A 123 -12.40 -8.67 13.83
N ARG A 124 -12.69 -7.40 13.53
CA ARG A 124 -14.05 -6.84 13.61
C ARG A 124 -14.99 -7.47 12.59
N THR A 125 -14.56 -7.63 11.35
CA THR A 125 -15.40 -8.18 10.27
C THR A 125 -15.86 -9.63 10.52
N ARG A 126 -15.14 -10.35 11.38
CA ARG A 126 -15.51 -11.69 11.85
C ARG A 126 -16.53 -11.70 12.99
N SER A 127 -16.50 -10.69 13.85
CA SER A 127 -17.12 -10.75 15.19
C SER A 127 -18.27 -9.76 15.39
N VAL A 128 -18.31 -8.69 14.59
CA VAL A 128 -19.30 -7.63 14.74
C VAL A 128 -20.23 -7.64 13.54
N MET A 129 -21.50 -7.91 13.80
CA MET A 129 -22.54 -7.82 12.81
C MET A 129 -22.78 -6.36 12.43
N MET A 130 -22.82 -6.07 11.13
CA MET A 130 -22.87 -4.72 10.58
C MET A 130 -23.85 -4.68 9.41
N ASP A 131 -24.34 -3.49 9.08
CA ASP A 131 -25.08 -3.28 7.83
C ASP A 131 -24.16 -3.39 6.61
N SER A 132 -24.75 -3.65 5.44
CA SER A 132 -23.99 -3.85 4.19
C SER A 132 -23.05 -2.68 3.88
N MET A 133 -23.52 -1.43 4.01
CA MET A 133 -22.71 -0.25 3.75
C MET A 133 -21.49 -0.19 4.68
N THR A 134 -21.69 -0.45 5.97
CA THR A 134 -20.59 -0.53 6.92
C THR A 134 -19.60 -1.64 6.55
N ILE A 135 -20.06 -2.82 6.10
CA ILE A 135 -19.16 -3.90 5.63
C ILE A 135 -18.32 -3.43 4.45
N HIS A 136 -18.92 -2.82 3.43
CA HIS A 136 -18.16 -2.29 2.28
C HIS A 136 -17.12 -1.24 2.69
N VAL A 137 -17.48 -0.32 3.60
CA VAL A 137 -16.54 0.69 4.11
C VAL A 137 -15.38 0.03 4.86
N GLN A 138 -15.64 -0.99 5.69
CA GLN A 138 -14.60 -1.72 6.41
C GLN A 138 -13.67 -2.46 5.44
N VAL A 139 -14.23 -3.10 4.40
CA VAL A 139 -13.47 -3.79 3.34
C VAL A 139 -12.57 -2.80 2.60
N ALA A 140 -13.11 -1.67 2.14
CA ALA A 140 -12.33 -0.65 1.45
C ALA A 140 -11.20 -0.09 2.33
N ALA A 141 -11.45 0.06 3.64
CA ALA A 141 -10.42 0.47 4.59
C ALA A 141 -9.34 -0.61 4.78
N MET A 142 -9.70 -1.90 4.87
CA MET A 142 -8.72 -2.99 4.94
C MET A 142 -7.84 -3.04 3.68
N GLN A 143 -8.45 -2.91 2.50
CA GLN A 143 -7.74 -2.87 1.23
C GLN A 143 -6.77 -1.68 1.18
N SER A 144 -7.23 -0.48 1.55
CA SER A 144 -6.41 0.72 1.57
C SER A 144 -5.23 0.61 2.54
N TYR A 145 -5.45 0.13 3.78
CA TYR A 145 -4.37 -0.05 4.75
C TYR A 145 -3.35 -1.09 4.31
N TRP A 146 -3.80 -2.19 3.68
CA TRP A 146 -2.89 -3.18 3.14
C TRP A 146 -2.03 -2.60 2.01
N LEU A 147 -2.63 -1.83 1.10
CA LEU A 147 -1.93 -1.15 0.01
C LEU A 147 -0.91 -0.12 0.53
N GLU A 148 -1.28 0.68 1.53
CA GLU A 148 -0.38 1.66 2.15
C GLU A 148 0.81 0.98 2.87
N LEU A 149 0.57 -0.13 3.57
CA LEU A 149 1.63 -0.90 4.23
C LEU A 149 2.61 -1.48 3.22
N VAL A 150 2.10 -2.06 2.13
CA VAL A 150 2.91 -2.58 1.04
C VAL A 150 3.72 -1.47 0.39
N ALA A 151 3.10 -0.34 0.08
CA ALA A 151 3.75 0.82 -0.49
C ALA A 151 4.88 1.32 0.43
N GLY A 152 4.62 1.39 1.74
CA GLY A 152 5.63 1.78 2.73
C GLY A 152 6.84 0.85 2.75
N LEU A 153 6.61 -0.46 2.72
CA LEU A 153 7.68 -1.45 2.68
C LEU A 153 8.47 -1.38 1.37
N ASP A 154 7.77 -1.32 0.24
CA ASP A 154 8.39 -1.21 -1.09
C ASP A 154 9.22 0.08 -1.20
N TYR A 155 8.69 1.21 -0.70
CA TYR A 155 9.39 2.48 -0.62
C TYR A 155 10.74 2.33 0.08
N MET A 156 10.75 1.78 1.29
CA MET A 156 11.96 1.67 2.09
C MET A 156 12.97 0.66 1.51
N GLU A 157 12.50 -0.44 0.93
CA GLU A 157 13.37 -1.48 0.39
C GLU A 157 13.96 -1.13 -0.99
N HIS A 158 13.17 -0.51 -1.88
CA HIS A 158 13.56 -0.33 -3.27
C HIS A 158 13.87 1.13 -3.63
N TYR A 159 13.13 2.08 -3.05
CA TYR A 159 13.13 3.47 -3.53
C TYR A 159 13.93 4.42 -2.63
N GLN A 160 13.96 4.20 -1.31
CA GLN A 160 14.75 5.03 -0.39
C GLN A 160 16.25 4.93 -0.70
N LEU A 161 16.75 3.76 -1.08
CA LEU A 161 18.15 3.58 -1.48
C LEU A 161 18.52 4.38 -2.74
N LEU A 162 17.57 4.50 -3.68
CA LEU A 162 17.71 5.27 -4.92
C LEU A 162 17.61 6.79 -4.67
N MET A 163 16.80 7.22 -3.71
CA MET A 163 16.59 8.63 -3.38
C MET A 163 17.62 9.17 -2.37
N GLY A 164 18.10 8.32 -1.45
CA GLY A 164 19.09 8.65 -0.43
C GLY A 164 20.53 8.71 -0.96
N THR A 165 20.81 8.10 -2.11
CA THR A 165 22.12 8.20 -2.78
C THR A 165 22.39 9.62 -3.31
N PHE A 166 21.34 10.39 -3.63
CA PHE A 166 21.47 11.78 -4.09
C PHE A 166 21.56 12.80 -2.96
N THR A 167 21.14 12.46 -1.74
CA THR A 167 21.22 13.38 -0.58
C THR A 167 22.54 13.28 0.18
N VAL A 168 23.30 12.19 0.04
CA VAL A 168 24.53 11.97 0.82
C VAL A 168 25.82 12.34 0.07
N ASN A 169 25.84 12.32 -1.27
CA ASN A 169 27.03 12.66 -2.05
C ASN A 169 26.93 14.04 -2.70
N LEU A 170 27.37 15.07 -1.97
CA LEU A 170 27.63 16.41 -2.52
C LEU A 170 28.51 16.38 -3.78
N ASP A 171 29.46 15.44 -3.86
CA ASP A 171 30.32 15.22 -5.04
C ASP A 171 29.54 14.78 -6.29
N VAL A 172 28.45 14.01 -6.13
CA VAL A 172 27.60 13.57 -7.24
C VAL A 172 26.73 14.74 -7.70
N ALA A 173 26.16 15.51 -6.79
CA ALA A 173 25.45 16.75 -7.11
C ALA A 173 26.36 17.74 -7.90
N GLU A 174 27.62 17.89 -7.49
CA GLU A 174 28.60 18.72 -8.19
C GLU A 174 28.94 18.20 -9.60
N GLN A 175 29.07 16.89 -9.78
CA GLN A 175 29.28 16.27 -11.10
C GLN A 175 28.09 16.46 -12.03
N HIS A 176 26.85 16.37 -11.52
CA HIS A 176 25.64 16.62 -12.31
C HIS A 176 25.47 18.10 -12.68
N ILE A 177 25.82 19.03 -11.80
CA ILE A 177 25.87 20.48 -12.10
C ILE A 177 26.87 20.76 -13.23
N ARG A 178 28.06 20.14 -13.19
CA ARG A 178 29.06 20.26 -14.28
C ARG A 178 28.57 19.67 -15.61
N ALA A 179 27.71 18.65 -15.56
CA ALA A 179 27.12 18.03 -16.73
C ALA A 179 25.88 18.77 -17.30
N ARG A 180 25.50 19.93 -16.73
CA ARG A 180 24.25 20.67 -17.07
C ARG A 180 22.97 19.84 -16.86
N ILE A 181 23.03 18.84 -16.00
CA ILE A 181 21.83 18.13 -15.55
C ILE A 181 21.23 18.97 -14.42
N PRO A 182 19.95 19.37 -14.48
CA PRO A 182 19.36 20.20 -13.44
C PRO A 182 19.37 19.46 -12.11
N VAL A 183 20.13 20.00 -11.16
CA VAL A 183 20.17 19.55 -9.77
C VAL A 183 19.44 20.58 -8.94
N TYR A 184 18.35 20.16 -8.30
CA TYR A 184 17.66 20.98 -7.30
C TYR A 184 18.12 20.50 -5.93
N LEU A 185 18.92 21.34 -5.27
CA LEU A 185 19.35 21.12 -3.89
C LEU A 185 18.18 21.43 -2.94
N VAL A 186 18.00 20.57 -1.93
CA VAL A 186 17.09 20.77 -0.80
C VAL A 186 17.73 21.71 0.23
#